data_AF-A0A3B4B4T2-F1
#
_entry.id   AF-A0A3B4B4T2-F1
#
_cell.length_a   1.000
_cell.length_b   1.000
_cell.length_c   1.000
_cell.angle_alpha   90.00
_cell.angle_beta   90.00
_cell.angle_gamma   90.00
#
_symmetry.space_group_name_H-M   'P 1'
#
loop_
_entity.id
_entity.type
_entity.pdbx_description
1 polymer ?
#
loop_
_entity_poly.entity_id
_entity_poly.type
_entity_poly.pdbx_seq_one_letter_code
_entity_poly.pdbx_strand_id
1 'polypeptide(L)' 'MKRMISLKDQRIKEKDRAKAPEKKKKDPSVIKEREVVLLIYFQCIS' A
#
# COMPACT_ATOMS: atom_id res chain seq x y z
N MET A 1 -13.39 -26.16 23.36
CA MET A 1 -12.59 -25.69 22.20
C MET A 1 -13.44 -24.77 21.33
N LYS A 2 -12.92 -23.60 20.96
CA LYS A 2 -13.65 -22.63 20.13
C LYS A 2 -13.54 -23.03 18.67
N ARG A 3 -14.65 -23.09 17.93
CA ARG A 3 -14.65 -23.38 16.48
C ARG A 3 -14.31 -22.10 15.72
N MET A 4 -13.35 -22.17 14.80
CA MET A 4 -13.07 -21.06 13.88
C MET A 4 -14.19 -21.00 12.82
N ILE A 5 -14.61 -19.78 12.50
CA ILE A 5 -15.60 -19.54 11.45
C ILE A 5 -14.90 -19.43 10.10
N SER A 6 -15.53 -19.93 9.04
CA SER A 6 -14.97 -19.88 7.69
C SER A 6 -15.11 -18.48 7.10
N LEU A 7 -14.16 -18.05 6.25
CA LEU A 7 -14.18 -16.72 5.61
C LEU A 7 -15.41 -16.48 4.71
N LYS A 8 -16.14 -17.54 4.37
CA LYS A 8 -17.35 -17.53 3.53
C LYS A 8 -18.64 -17.56 4.35
N ASP A 9 -18.56 -17.57 5.69
CA ASP A 9 -19.73 -17.52 6.55
C ASP A 9 -20.54 -16.24 6.25
N GLN A 10 -21.85 -16.40 6.03
CA GLN A 10 -22.76 -15.31 5.67
C GLN A 10 -22.85 -14.26 6.79
N ARG A 11 -22.49 -14.61 8.03
CA ARG A 11 -22.42 -13.69 9.16
C ARG A 11 -21.20 -12.76 9.12
N ILE A 12 -20.18 -13.09 8.34
CA ILE A 12 -18.99 -12.24 8.16
C ILE A 12 -19.30 -11.20 7.09
N LYS A 13 -19.39 -9.93 7.52
CA LYS A 13 -19.58 -8.79 6.63
C LYS A 13 -18.40 -8.67 5.68
N GLU A 14 -18.63 -8.31 4.42
CA GLU A 14 -17.56 -8.15 3.41
C GLU A 14 -16.45 -7.19 3.82
N LYS A 15 -16.76 -6.20 4.68
CA LYS A 15 -15.79 -5.25 5.23
C LYS A 15 -14.74 -5.91 6.13
N ASP A 16 -15.05 -7.06 6.74
CA ASP A 16 -14.16 -7.86 7.58
C ASP A 16 -13.41 -8.96 6.79
N ARG A 17 -13.73 -9.17 5.50
CA ARG A 17 -13.17 -10.25 4.66
C ARG A 17 -11.73 -9.99 4.18
N ALA A 18 -10.93 -9.35 5.03
CA ALA A 18 -9.68 -8.67 4.71
C ALA A 18 -9.92 -7.45 3.81
N LYS A 19 -9.53 -6.29 4.34
CA LYS A 19 -9.44 -5.04 3.59
C LYS A 19 -8.70 -5.34 2.28
N ALA A 20 -9.25 -4.87 1.16
CA ALA A 20 -8.63 -4.97 -0.15
C ALA A 20 -7.13 -4.68 -0.01
N PRO A 21 -6.25 -5.50 -0.63
CA PRO A 21 -4.80 -5.35 -0.47
C PRO A 21 -4.49 -3.87 -0.70
N GLU A 22 -4.01 -3.21 0.34
CA GLU A 22 -3.58 -1.82 0.30
C GLU A 22 -2.83 -1.65 -1.00
N LYS A 23 -3.39 -0.81 -1.90
CA LYS A 23 -2.85 -0.57 -3.24
C LYS A 23 -1.34 -0.58 -3.12
N LYS A 24 -0.71 -1.58 -3.74
CA LYS A 24 0.73 -1.87 -3.66
C LYS A 24 1.46 -0.57 -3.41
N LYS A 25 2.15 -0.47 -2.27
CA LYS A 25 3.06 0.63 -1.96
C LYS A 25 3.74 1.01 -3.27
N LYS A 26 3.50 2.22 -3.77
CA LYS A 26 4.11 2.69 -5.03
C LYS A 26 5.57 2.32 -4.95
N ASP A 27 6.09 1.66 -6.00
CA ASP A 27 7.43 1.10 -5.97
C ASP A 27 8.39 2.16 -5.41
N PRO A 28 9.23 1.81 -4.42
CA PRO A 28 10.09 2.79 -3.76
C PRO A 28 11.05 3.49 -4.73
N SER A 29 11.23 2.95 -5.95
CA SER A 29 11.92 3.58 -7.08
C SER A 29 11.24 4.86 -7.57
N VAL A 30 9.90 4.88 -7.64
CA VAL A 30 9.13 6.04 -8.14
C VAL A 30 9.25 7.25 -7.23
N ILE A 31 9.49 7.02 -5.92
CA ILE A 31 9.75 8.08 -4.95
C ILE A 31 11.18 8.64 -5.15
N LYS A 32 12.16 7.75 -5.35
CA LYS A 32 13.57 8.13 -5.54
C LYS A 32 13.82 8.97 -6.79
N GLU A 33 13.13 8.69 -7.89
CA GLU A 33 13.26 9.49 -9.12
C GLU A 33 12.91 10.96 -8.91
N ARG A 34 11.90 11.26 -8.09
CA ARG A 34 11.51 12.64 -7.78
C ARG A 34 12.58 13.36 -6.95
N GLU A 35 13.16 12.68 -5.99
CA GLU A 35 14.22 13.24 -5.14
C GLU A 35 15.49 13.53 -5.96
N VAL A 36 15.87 12.61 -6.87
CA VAL A 36 17.02 12.80 -7.77
C VAL A 36 16.80 13.99 -8.70
N VAL A 37 15.61 14.13 -9.29
CA VAL A 37 15.28 15.26 -10.15
C VAL A 37 15.36 16.58 -9.37
N LEU A 38 14.82 16.65 -8.15
CA LEU A 38 14.89 17.85 -7.31
C LEU A 38 16.33 18.21 -6.92
N LEU A 39 17.18 17.23 -6.61
CA LEU A 39 18.59 17.46 -6.30
C LEU A 39 19.36 18.03 -7.50
N ILE A 40 19.11 17.52 -8.72
CA ILE A 40 19.74 18.04 -9.94
C ILE A 40 19.33 19.51 -10.17
N TYR A 41 18.05 19.84 -10.04
CA TYR A 41 17.59 21.22 -10.18
C TYR A 41 18.21 22.15 -9.12
N PHE A 42 18.37 21.69 -7.88
CA PHE A 42 18.98 22.48 -6.82
C PHE A 42 20.47 22.76 -7.11
N GLN A 43 21.18 21.77 -7.66
CA GLN A 43 22.58 21.93 -8.11
C GLN A 43 22.71 22.93 -9.26
N CYS A 44 21.75 22.98 -10.19
CA CYS A 44 21.78 23.90 -11.34
C CYS A 44 21.44 25.36 -11.00
N ILE A 45 20.82 25.62 -9.85
CA ILE A 45 20.38 26.96 -9.43
C ILE A 45 21.45 27.68 -8.58
N SER A 46 22.43 26.93 -8.05
CA SER A 46 23.60 27.47 -7.33
C SER A 46 24.74 27.79 -8.29
#